data_AF-A0A7D4AQB9-F1
#
_entry.id   AF-A0A7D4AQB9-F1
#
_cell.length_a   1.000
_cell.length_b   1.000
_cell.length_c   1.000
_cell.angle_alpha   90.00
_cell.angle_beta   90.00
_cell.angle_gamma   90.00
#
_symmetry.space_group_name_H-M   'P 1'
#
loop_
_entity.id
_entity.type
_entity.pdbx_description
1 polymer ?
#
loop_
_entity_poly.entity_id
_entity_poly.type
_entity_poly.pdbx_seq_one_letter_code
_entity_poly.pdbx_strand_id
1 'polypeptide(L)'
;MNAHYERGSVHRVRLALLEAQAGHIGLPFAPLRLAEMPSMAEYDAALLANLGSLRAQGVTTAVYGDIFLKDLRAYREQQLARAGLRGEFPLWQRASGELLHECIARGFRAVIVCVNDRYLDASFCGRLLDAELLRDLLPA
;
A
#
# COMPACT_ATOMS: atom_id res chain seq x y z
N MET A 1 7.09 -5.37 -7.79
CA MET A 1 6.98 -6.82 -7.51
C MET A 1 8.33 -7.42 -7.84
N ASN A 2 9.01 -8.00 -6.87
CA ASN A 2 10.29 -8.65 -7.08
C ASN A 2 10.07 -9.95 -7.87
N ALA A 3 10.54 -9.99 -9.12
CA ALA A 3 10.29 -11.10 -10.04
C ALA A 3 10.85 -12.44 -9.57
N HIS A 4 11.88 -12.43 -8.71
CA HIS A 4 12.53 -13.64 -8.21
C HIS A 4 11.77 -14.29 -7.05
N TYR A 5 11.29 -13.50 -6.07
CA TYR A 5 10.61 -14.02 -4.88
C TYR A 5 9.08 -13.99 -4.95
N GLU A 6 8.51 -13.45 -6.02
CA GLU A 6 7.07 -13.25 -6.19
C GLU A 6 6.43 -12.48 -5.03
N ARG A 7 7.09 -11.38 -4.61
CA ARG A 7 6.67 -10.57 -3.46
C ARG A 7 6.72 -9.07 -3.75
N GLY A 8 5.88 -8.31 -3.03
CA GLY A 8 5.92 -6.86 -3.03
C GLY A 8 7.24 -6.34 -2.47
N SER A 9 7.83 -5.31 -3.09
CA SER A 9 9.15 -4.80 -2.72
C SER A 9 9.19 -4.10 -1.36
N VAL A 10 8.07 -3.50 -0.94
CA VAL A 10 7.97 -2.72 0.31
C VAL A 10 7.47 -3.58 1.48
N HIS A 11 6.32 -4.24 1.30
CA HIS A 11 5.65 -4.99 2.37
C HIS A 11 5.85 -6.51 2.30
N ARG A 12 6.63 -7.00 1.34
CA ARG A 12 6.96 -8.43 1.14
C ARG A 12 5.76 -9.39 1.06
N VAL A 13 4.57 -8.86 0.78
CA VAL A 13 3.33 -9.61 0.55
C VAL A 13 3.50 -10.47 -0.70
N ARG A 14 3.04 -11.74 -0.64
CA ARG A 14 3.11 -12.68 -1.77
C ARG A 14 2.19 -12.22 -2.90
N LEU A 15 2.65 -12.36 -4.14
CA LEU A 15 1.90 -12.00 -5.33
C LEU A 15 0.54 -12.69 -5.39
N ALA A 16 0.51 -13.99 -5.12
CA ALA A 16 -0.72 -14.78 -5.11
C ALA A 16 -1.81 -14.23 -4.14
N LEU A 17 -1.40 -13.60 -3.04
CA LEU A 17 -2.37 -12.97 -2.11
C LEU A 17 -2.95 -11.68 -2.70
N LEU A 18 -2.13 -10.87 -3.38
CA LEU A 18 -2.59 -9.66 -4.05
C LEU A 18 -3.54 -10.00 -5.22
N GLU A 19 -3.20 -11.02 -6.00
CA GLU A 19 -4.04 -11.54 -7.08
C GLU A 19 -5.38 -12.06 -6.55
N ALA A 20 -5.35 -12.85 -5.47
CA ALA A 20 -6.56 -13.32 -4.81
C ALA A 20 -7.43 -12.16 -4.31
N GLN A 21 -6.83 -11.15 -3.65
CA GLN A 21 -7.56 -9.97 -3.18
C GLN A 21 -8.21 -9.20 -4.33
N ALA A 22 -7.46 -8.92 -5.40
CA ALA A 22 -7.99 -8.22 -6.57
C ALA A 22 -9.13 -9.00 -7.25
N GLY A 23 -8.99 -10.33 -7.37
CA GLY A 23 -10.03 -11.21 -7.88
C GLY A 23 -11.32 -11.18 -7.03
N HIS A 24 -11.20 -11.21 -5.70
CA HIS A 24 -12.36 -11.18 -4.81
C HIS A 24 -13.12 -9.85 -4.84
N ILE A 25 -12.44 -8.73 -5.12
CA ILE A 25 -13.07 -7.41 -5.27
C ILE A 25 -13.46 -7.08 -6.72
N GLY A 26 -13.21 -7.99 -7.66
CA GLY A 26 -13.56 -7.82 -9.07
C GLY A 26 -12.80 -6.73 -9.81
N LEU A 27 -11.58 -6.39 -9.36
CA LEU A 27 -10.75 -5.37 -10.00
C LEU A 27 -9.61 -6.00 -10.80
N PRO A 28 -9.24 -5.42 -11.95
CA PRO A 28 -8.07 -5.87 -12.70
C PRO A 28 -6.80 -5.64 -11.88
N PHE A 29 -5.85 -6.56 -12.01
CA PHE A 29 -4.57 -6.50 -11.31
C PHE A 29 -3.41 -6.55 -12.30
N ALA A 30 -2.57 -5.52 -12.26
CA ALA A 30 -1.41 -5.38 -13.12
C ALA A 30 -0.15 -5.11 -12.25
N PRO A 31 0.62 -6.14 -11.89
CA PRO A 31 1.82 -5.97 -11.08
C PRO A 31 2.97 -5.41 -11.92
N LEU A 32 3.59 -4.31 -11.45
CA LEU A 32 4.88 -3.86 -11.98
C LEU A 32 5.98 -4.84 -11.53
N ARG A 33 6.49 -5.67 -12.45
CA ARG A 33 7.58 -6.61 -12.18
C ARG A 33 8.93 -5.93 -12.39
N LEU A 34 9.80 -6.07 -11.39
CA LEU A 34 11.15 -5.49 -11.38
C LEU A 34 12.17 -6.59 -11.03
N ALA A 35 13.43 -6.35 -11.38
CA ALA A 35 14.56 -7.17 -10.95
C ALA A 35 14.64 -7.27 -9.41
N GLU A 36 15.48 -8.17 -8.90
CA GLU A 36 15.58 -8.41 -7.46
C GLU A 36 15.99 -7.15 -6.68
N MET A 37 17.01 -6.46 -7.20
CA MET A 37 17.54 -5.20 -6.68
C MET A 37 17.61 -4.17 -7.81
N PRO A 38 16.48 -3.55 -8.19
CA PRO A 38 16.52 -2.50 -9.19
C PRO A 38 17.19 -1.26 -8.59
N SER A 39 17.98 -0.57 -9.40
CA SER A 39 18.35 0.80 -9.11
C SER A 39 17.11 1.70 -9.09
N MET A 40 17.22 2.86 -8.43
CA MET A 40 16.15 3.87 -8.46
C MET A 40 15.81 4.32 -9.89
N ALA A 41 16.81 4.39 -10.77
CA ALA A 41 16.61 4.77 -12.18
C ALA A 41 15.78 3.72 -12.94
N GLU A 42 16.07 2.42 -12.74
CA GLU A 42 15.31 1.33 -13.35
C GLU A 42 13.88 1.27 -12.82
N TYR A 43 13.71 1.46 -11.50
CA TYR A 43 12.39 1.56 -10.88
C TYR A 43 11.59 2.72 -11.49
N ASP A 44 12.17 3.91 -11.56
CA ASP A 44 11.53 5.11 -12.08
C ASP A 44 11.12 4.95 -13.54
N ALA A 45 12.01 4.41 -14.38
CA ALA A 45 11.74 4.17 -15.79
C ALA A 45 10.58 3.18 -15.98
N ALA A 46 10.59 2.07 -15.26
CA ALA A 46 9.55 1.05 -15.33
C ALA A 46 8.20 1.59 -14.81
N LEU A 47 8.21 2.34 -13.71
CA LEU A 47 7.01 3.00 -13.19
C LEU A 47 6.43 3.98 -14.21
N LEU A 48 7.27 4.84 -14.80
CA LEU A 48 6.83 5.86 -15.75
C LEU A 48 6.24 5.23 -17.02
N ALA A 49 6.85 4.16 -17.54
CA ALA A 49 6.33 3.40 -18.67
C ALA A 49 4.95 2.79 -18.36
N ASN A 50 4.80 2.19 -17.18
CA ASN A 50 3.53 1.62 -16.74
C ASN A 50 2.42 2.68 -16.58
N LEU A 51 2.74 3.81 -15.94
CA LEU A 51 1.82 4.94 -15.81
C LEU A 51 1.43 5.52 -17.18
N GLY A 52 2.37 5.61 -18.12
CA GLY A 52 2.10 6.04 -19.50
C GLY A 52 1.12 5.11 -20.21
N SER A 53 1.27 3.79 -20.05
CA SER A 53 0.32 2.80 -20.59
C SER A 53 -1.08 2.96 -20.00
N LEU A 54 -1.19 3.16 -18.68
CA LEU A 54 -2.48 3.41 -18.02
C LEU A 54 -3.13 4.71 -18.50
N ARG A 55 -2.33 5.78 -18.68
CA ARG A 55 -2.83 7.04 -19.24
C ARG A 55 -3.37 6.85 -20.66
N ALA A 56 -2.69 6.06 -21.50
CA ALA A 56 -3.16 5.76 -22.85
C ALA A 56 -4.50 4.99 -22.86
N GLN A 57 -4.82 4.29 -21.77
CA GLN A 57 -6.12 3.63 -21.53
C GLN A 57 -7.18 4.58 -20.95
N GLY A 58 -6.88 5.87 -20.80
CA GLY A 58 -7.81 6.88 -20.28
C GLY A 58 -7.76 7.09 -18.77
N VAL A 59 -6.83 6.45 -18.05
CA VAL A 59 -6.63 6.73 -16.61
C VAL A 59 -6.14 8.16 -16.43
N THR A 60 -6.72 8.89 -15.48
CA THR A 60 -6.35 10.29 -15.18
C THR A 60 -5.87 10.48 -13.74
N THR A 61 -6.19 9.55 -12.86
CA THR A 61 -5.97 9.66 -11.42
C THR A 61 -5.45 8.34 -10.85
N ALA A 62 -4.44 8.43 -9.99
CA ALA A 62 -3.97 7.33 -9.15
C ALA A 62 -4.26 7.64 -7.67
N VAL A 63 -4.87 6.69 -6.97
CA VAL A 63 -5.23 6.83 -5.56
C VAL A 63 -4.21 6.06 -4.71
N TYR A 64 -3.72 6.69 -3.64
CA TYR A 64 -2.75 6.11 -2.73
C TYR A 64 -3.24 6.09 -1.28
N GLY A 65 -2.84 5.07 -0.53
CA GLY A 65 -3.18 4.89 0.88
C GLY A 65 -2.19 5.57 1.86
N ASP A 66 -1.29 6.41 1.38
CA ASP A 66 -0.29 7.09 2.21
C ASP A 66 -0.95 8.03 3.24
N ILE A 67 -0.50 7.97 4.50
CA ILE A 67 -1.09 8.73 5.62
C ILE A 67 -0.22 9.92 6.04
N PHE A 68 1.08 9.72 6.31
CA PHE A 68 1.94 10.75 6.93
C PHE A 68 3.27 11.07 6.23
N LEU A 69 3.80 10.19 5.37
CA LEU A 69 5.16 10.34 4.82
C LEU A 69 5.20 11.40 3.70
N LYS A 70 5.55 12.64 4.06
CA LYS A 70 5.51 13.80 3.14
C LYS A 70 6.42 13.63 1.93
N ASP A 71 7.64 13.17 2.16
CA ASP A 71 8.63 13.01 1.09
C ASP A 71 8.19 11.91 0.10
N LEU A 72 7.59 10.83 0.61
CA LEU A 72 7.03 9.77 -0.23
C LEU A 72 5.84 10.28 -1.06
N ARG A 73 4.94 11.06 -0.45
CA ARG A 73 3.84 11.71 -1.17
C ARG A 73 4.36 12.63 -2.28
N ALA A 74 5.31 13.51 -1.96
CA ALA A 74 5.89 14.45 -2.93
C ALA A 74 6.56 13.72 -4.11
N TYR A 75 7.29 12.64 -3.83
CA TYR A 75 7.86 11.78 -4.85
C TYR A 75 6.78 11.17 -5.75
N ARG A 76 5.69 10.61 -5.18
CA ARG A 76 4.56 10.08 -5.97
C ARG A 76 3.92 11.13 -6.85
N GLU A 77 3.66 12.32 -6.31
CA GLU A 77 3.10 13.46 -7.06
C GLU A 77 3.99 13.85 -8.24
N GLN A 78 5.31 13.92 -8.04
CA GLN A 78 6.27 14.20 -9.10
C GLN A 78 6.25 13.14 -10.21
N GLN A 79 6.22 11.85 -9.85
CA GLN A 79 6.18 10.76 -10.82
C GLN A 79 4.89 10.77 -11.65
N LEU A 80 3.74 11.04 -11.02
CA LEU A 80 2.45 11.14 -11.70
C LEU A 80 2.39 12.36 -12.62
N ALA A 81 2.90 13.51 -12.17
CA ALA A 81 2.97 14.71 -12.98
C ALA A 81 3.78 14.50 -14.27
N ARG A 82 4.93 13.80 -14.16
CA ARG A 82 5.74 13.40 -15.33
C ARG A 82 4.98 12.51 -16.31
N ALA A 83 4.06 11.67 -15.82
CA ALA A 83 3.19 10.84 -16.65
C ALA A 83 1.93 11.57 -17.14
N GLY A 84 1.64 12.78 -16.65
CA GLY A 84 0.40 13.53 -16.93
C GLY A 84 -0.82 12.95 -16.21
N LEU A 85 -0.62 12.43 -15.00
CA LEU A 85 -1.65 11.89 -14.11
C LEU A 85 -1.73 12.73 -12.83
N ARG A 86 -2.85 12.64 -12.11
CA ARG A 86 -3.04 13.24 -10.78
C ARG A 86 -2.96 12.19 -9.68
N GLY A 87 -2.42 12.57 -8.53
CA GLY A 87 -2.40 11.74 -7.32
C GLY A 87 -3.48 12.18 -6.34
N GLU A 88 -4.25 11.24 -5.81
CA GLU A 88 -5.22 11.47 -4.73
C GLU A 88 -4.81 10.69 -3.48
N PHE A 89 -4.91 11.34 -2.32
CA PHE A 89 -4.44 10.82 -1.04
C PHE A 89 -5.55 10.94 0.02
N PRO A 90 -6.62 10.13 -0.07
CA PRO A 90 -7.80 10.27 0.78
C PRO A 90 -7.55 10.06 2.28
N LEU A 91 -6.43 9.42 2.64
CA LEU A 91 -6.06 9.16 4.03
C LEU A 91 -5.05 10.18 4.59
N TRP A 92 -4.62 11.14 3.78
CA TRP A 92 -3.54 12.05 4.13
C TRP A 92 -3.84 12.86 5.39
N GLN A 93 -2.92 12.82 6.36
CA GLN A 93 -3.00 13.51 7.64
C GLN A 93 -4.24 13.20 8.49
N ARG A 94 -4.98 12.13 8.18
CA ARG A 94 -6.06 11.64 9.04
C ARG A 94 -5.46 10.96 10.27
N ALA A 95 -6.10 11.11 11.43
CA ALA A 95 -5.62 10.50 12.66
C ALA A 95 -5.71 8.97 12.57
N SER A 96 -4.63 8.27 12.96
CA SER A 96 -4.57 6.80 12.89
C SER A 96 -5.70 6.13 13.68
N GLY A 97 -6.05 6.67 14.85
CA GLY A 97 -7.15 6.16 15.67
C GLY A 97 -8.48 6.21 14.93
N GLU A 98 -8.81 7.32 14.28
CA GLU A 98 -10.05 7.46 13.49
C GLU A 98 -10.08 6.48 12.32
N LEU A 99 -8.97 6.34 11.59
CA LEU A 99 -8.84 5.41 10.47
C LEU A 99 -9.07 3.96 10.90
N LEU A 100 -8.49 3.56 12.05
CA LEU A 100 -8.65 2.20 12.56
C LEU A 100 -10.09 1.92 12.99
N HIS A 101 -10.74 2.86 13.69
CA HIS A 101 -12.16 2.75 14.04
C HIS A 101 -13.04 2.66 12.79
N GLU A 102 -12.79 3.49 11.78
CA GLU A 102 -13.51 3.46 10.51
C GLU A 102 -13.34 2.12 9.79
N CYS A 103 -12.12 1.58 9.74
CA CYS A 103 -11.84 0.27 9.16
C CYS A 103 -12.69 -0.83 9.81
N ILE A 104 -12.72 -0.87 11.14
CA ILE A 104 -13.51 -1.85 11.90
C ILE A 104 -15.01 -1.64 11.67
N ALA A 105 -15.49 -0.40 11.73
CA ALA A 105 -16.90 -0.06 11.53
C ALA A 105 -17.42 -0.42 10.13
N ARG A 106 -16.56 -0.30 9.11
CA ARG A 106 -16.85 -0.72 7.72
C ARG A 106 -16.74 -2.24 7.52
N GLY A 107 -16.38 -3.00 8.55
CA GLY A 107 -16.29 -4.45 8.50
C GLY A 107 -15.01 -4.99 7.88
N PHE A 108 -13.99 -4.15 7.64
CA PHE A 108 -12.69 -4.65 7.18
C PHE A 108 -12.09 -5.60 8.22
N ARG A 109 -11.49 -6.68 7.73
CA ARG A 109 -10.76 -7.65 8.55
C ARG A 109 -9.30 -7.58 8.16
N ALA A 110 -8.44 -7.41 9.15
CA ALA A 110 -7.00 -7.46 8.99
C ALA A 110 -6.38 -8.26 10.13
N VAL A 111 -5.18 -8.77 9.92
CA VAL A 111 -4.39 -9.52 10.92
C VAL A 111 -3.00 -8.92 10.97
N ILE A 112 -2.43 -8.81 12.17
CA ILE A 112 -1.04 -8.38 12.35
C ILE A 112 -0.12 -9.51 11.90
N VAL A 113 0.67 -9.28 10.86
CA VAL A 113 1.60 -10.29 10.30
C VAL A 113 3.05 -10.06 10.70
N CYS A 114 3.38 -8.88 11.20
CA CYS A 114 4.71 -8.48 11.61
C CYS A 114 4.62 -7.31 12.59
N VAL A 115 5.49 -7.29 13.59
CA VAL A 115 5.63 -6.21 14.56
C VAL A 115 7.10 -5.81 14.66
N ASN A 116 7.34 -4.59 15.11
CA ASN A 116 8.66 -4.17 15.57
C ASN A 116 8.69 -4.36 17.08
N ASP A 117 9.47 -5.34 17.55
CA ASP A 117 9.58 -5.77 18.94
C ASP A 117 10.06 -4.66 19.89
N ARG A 118 10.69 -3.60 19.36
CA ARG A 118 11.02 -2.39 20.11
C ARG A 118 9.78 -1.65 20.62
N TYR A 119 8.65 -1.75 19.93
CA TYR A 119 7.43 -0.98 20.21
C TYR A 119 6.25 -1.86 20.61
N LEU A 120 6.21 -3.11 20.14
CA LEU A 120 5.06 -3.99 20.33
C LEU A 120 5.53 -5.44 20.48
N ASP A 121 5.02 -6.13 21.51
CA ASP A 121 5.41 -7.50 21.82
C ASP A 121 5.01 -8.50 20.72
N ALA A 122 5.75 -9.61 20.62
CA ALA A 122 5.49 -10.66 19.63
C ALA A 122 4.09 -11.29 19.76
N SER A 123 3.47 -11.23 20.94
CA SER A 123 2.08 -11.68 21.17
C SER A 123 1.04 -10.93 20.34
N PHE A 124 1.38 -9.77 19.75
CA PHE A 124 0.49 -9.06 18.85
C PHE A 124 0.42 -9.68 17.46
N CYS A 125 1.45 -10.43 17.03
CA CYS A 125 1.39 -11.16 15.76
C CYS A 125 0.26 -12.20 15.78
N GLY A 126 -0.54 -12.24 14.70
CA GLY A 126 -1.69 -13.12 14.57
C GLY A 126 -2.99 -12.55 15.14
N ARG A 127 -2.96 -11.44 15.88
CA ARG A 127 -4.17 -10.78 16.36
C ARG A 127 -4.92 -10.10 15.21
N LEU A 128 -6.25 -10.11 15.32
CA LEU A 128 -7.13 -9.42 14.38
C LEU A 128 -7.17 -7.93 14.69
N LEU A 129 -7.38 -7.12 13.65
CA LEU A 129 -7.74 -5.72 13.81
C LEU A 129 -9.21 -5.62 14.23
N ASP A 130 -9.43 -5.49 15.53
CA ASP A 130 -10.73 -5.36 16.15
C ASP A 130 -10.70 -4.37 17.33
N ALA A 131 -11.85 -4.18 17.96
CA ALA A 131 -11.99 -3.26 19.09
C ALA A 131 -11.16 -3.68 20.31
N GLU A 132 -10.81 -4.96 20.44
CA GLU A 132 -9.97 -5.45 21.53
C GLU A 132 -8.52 -5.04 21.31
N LEU A 133 -8.00 -5.29 20.10
CA LEU A 133 -6.67 -4.82 19.71
C LEU A 133 -6.53 -3.30 19.88
N LEU A 134 -7.55 -2.52 19.53
CA LEU A 134 -7.49 -1.05 19.68
C LEU A 134 -7.39 -0.59 21.13
N ARG A 135 -8.09 -1.25 22.05
CA ARG A 135 -7.98 -0.96 23.50
C ARG A 135 -6.57 -1.24 24.01
N ASP A 136 -5.90 -2.25 23.46
CA ASP A 136 -4.55 -2.63 23.89
C ASP A 136 -3.46 -1.75 23.25
N LEU A 137 -3.73 -1.13 22.08
CA LEU A 137 -2.78 -0.29 21.35
C LEU A 137 -2.87 1.20 21.70
N LEU A 138 -4.08 1.70 21.95
CA LEU A 138 -4.32 3.11 22.22
C LEU A 138 -4.50 3.28 23.73
N PRO A 139 -3.61 4.01 24.44
CA PRO A 139 -3.91 4.38 25.82
C PRO A 139 -5.21 5.18 25.86
N ALA A 140 -5.96 5.02 26.95
CA ALA A 140 -7.22 5.74 27.21
C ALA A 140 -7.03 7.26 27.24
#